data_AF-A0A534SKW1-F1
#
_entry.id   AF-A0A534SKW1-F1
#
_cell.length_a   1.000
_cell.length_b   1.000
_cell.length_c   1.000
_cell.angle_alpha   90.00
_cell.angle_beta   90.00
_cell.angle_gamma   90.00
#
_symmetry.space_group_name_H-M   'P 1'
#
loop_
_entity.id
_entity.type
_entity.pdbx_description
1 polymer ?
#
loop_
_entity_poly.entity_id
_entity_poly.type
_entity_poly.pdbx_seq_one_letter_code
_entity_poly.pdbx_strand_id
1 'polypeptide(L)'
;MSLWPKVREELNTIVNRHFETPEYRQLFAVKLTPARQAIWDVHYPHYIKSRRDCWGAAAVKAPLDVKRAIWEHEKDELIYDARMGSAHLTDQQMAEAAAESNLLPGVRAALMAWMYLSTTSPWIEALTVNHITERKNNPAIVKGGGFTARFAYKRVADQGGTIEGLDINTKVHMVADEDHSDMFEPIYDRHITDERTAQAVIRSALDSLAVDRAYRSALATAMAQIEESAAA
;
A
#
# COMPACT_ATOMS: atom_id res chain seq x y z
N MET A 1 2.90 27.18 14.73
CA MET A 1 2.22 26.06 15.43
C MET A 1 1.95 24.99 14.39
N SER A 2 2.19 23.72 14.69
CA SER A 2 1.94 22.64 13.73
C SER A 2 0.44 22.51 13.46
N LEU A 3 0.06 22.26 12.20
CA LEU A 3 -1.30 21.88 11.81
C LEU A 3 -1.43 20.35 11.65
N TRP A 4 -0.38 19.58 11.93
CA TRP A 4 -0.40 18.13 11.82
C TRP A 4 -1.53 17.47 12.61
N PRO A 5 -1.85 17.83 13.87
CA PRO A 5 -2.94 17.17 14.59
C PRO A 5 -4.28 17.20 13.84
N LYS A 6 -4.60 18.32 13.19
CA LYS A 6 -5.81 18.47 12.37
C LYS A 6 -5.74 17.63 11.09
N VAL A 7 -4.60 17.68 10.39
CA VAL A 7 -4.39 16.89 9.16
C VAL A 7 -4.44 15.40 9.46
N ARG A 8 -3.84 14.96 10.56
CA ARG A 8 -3.80 13.58 11.01
C ARG A 8 -5.21 13.00 11.22
N GLU A 9 -6.09 13.73 11.90
CA GLU A 9 -7.49 13.31 12.08
C GLU A 9 -8.26 13.23 10.77
N GLU A 10 -7.99 14.15 9.82
CA GLU A 10 -8.59 14.09 8.50
C GLU A 10 -8.09 12.86 7.72
N LEU A 11 -6.78 12.58 7.72
CA LEU A 11 -6.21 11.39 7.10
C LEU A 11 -6.78 10.10 7.70
N ASN A 12 -6.94 10.04 9.04
CA ASN A 12 -7.58 8.92 9.73
C ASN A 12 -9.02 8.70 9.23
N THR A 13 -9.78 9.78 9.08
CA THR A 13 -11.14 9.72 8.56
C THR A 13 -11.17 9.22 7.11
N ILE A 14 -10.25 9.71 6.27
CA ILE A 14 -10.12 9.32 4.87
C ILE A 14 -9.80 7.82 4.73
N VAL A 15 -8.79 7.31 5.43
CA VAL A 15 -8.40 5.89 5.30
C VAL A 15 -9.47 4.93 5.83
N ASN A 16 -10.24 5.33 6.84
CA ASN A 16 -11.38 4.53 7.29
C ASN A 16 -12.48 4.46 6.22
N ARG A 17 -12.85 5.60 5.62
CA ARG A 17 -13.87 5.65 4.55
C ARG A 17 -13.42 4.96 3.27
N HIS A 18 -12.12 4.83 3.03
CA HIS A 18 -11.56 4.20 1.84
C HIS A 18 -12.08 2.77 1.63
N PHE A 19 -12.26 2.00 2.70
CA PHE A 19 -12.78 0.63 2.65
C PHE A 19 -14.27 0.55 2.31
N GLU A 20 -15.00 1.66 2.39
CA GLU A 20 -16.42 1.75 2.03
C GLU A 20 -16.64 2.08 0.55
N THR A 21 -15.56 2.31 -0.20
CA THR A 21 -15.63 2.68 -1.63
C THR A 21 -16.11 1.50 -2.49
N PRO A 22 -16.80 1.76 -3.62
CA PRO A 22 -17.30 0.71 -4.50
C PRO A 22 -16.22 -0.28 -4.95
N GLU A 23 -15.01 0.22 -5.23
CA GLU A 23 -13.87 -0.58 -5.70
C GLU A 23 -13.38 -1.56 -4.63
N TYR A 24 -13.32 -1.11 -3.37
CA TYR A 24 -12.97 -1.98 -2.25
C TYR A 24 -14.08 -2.97 -1.93
N ARG A 25 -15.34 -2.53 -1.96
CA ARG A 25 -16.49 -3.44 -1.81
C ARG A 25 -16.51 -4.52 -2.89
N GLN A 26 -16.23 -4.15 -4.15
CA GLN A 26 -16.10 -5.08 -5.26
C GLN A 26 -14.98 -6.09 -5.00
N LEU A 27 -13.78 -5.62 -4.66
CA LEU A 27 -12.63 -6.50 -4.40
C LEU A 27 -12.94 -7.54 -3.32
N PHE A 28 -13.52 -7.11 -2.19
CA PHE A 28 -13.81 -8.03 -1.09
C PHE A 28 -15.02 -8.93 -1.36
N ALA A 29 -15.94 -8.54 -2.24
CA ALA A 29 -17.09 -9.35 -2.66
C ALA A 29 -16.73 -10.49 -3.63
N VAL A 30 -15.68 -10.35 -4.46
CA VAL A 30 -15.26 -11.40 -5.40
C VAL A 30 -14.63 -12.56 -4.63
N LYS A 31 -15.24 -13.76 -4.64
CA LYS A 31 -14.66 -14.96 -3.99
C LYS A 31 -13.25 -15.27 -4.52
N LEU A 32 -12.29 -15.45 -3.63
CA LEU A 32 -10.88 -15.67 -3.96
C LEU A 32 -10.59 -17.17 -4.15
N THR A 33 -10.82 -17.68 -5.35
CA THR A 33 -10.43 -19.05 -5.73
C THR A 33 -8.94 -19.15 -6.08
N PRO A 34 -8.34 -20.34 -6.19
CA PRO A 34 -6.95 -20.49 -6.62
C PRO A 34 -6.65 -19.82 -7.97
N ALA A 35 -7.54 -19.96 -8.96
CA ALA A 35 -7.38 -19.31 -10.27
C ALA A 35 -7.41 -17.77 -10.18
N ARG A 36 -8.24 -17.22 -9.29
CA ARG A 36 -8.31 -15.77 -9.04
C ARG A 36 -7.12 -15.27 -8.23
N GLN A 37 -6.61 -16.08 -7.30
CA GLN A 37 -5.39 -15.80 -6.56
C GLN A 37 -4.17 -15.72 -7.50
N ALA A 38 -4.10 -16.56 -8.54
CA ALA A 38 -3.02 -16.47 -9.53
C ALA A 38 -2.97 -15.09 -10.22
N ILE A 39 -4.13 -14.43 -10.44
CA ILE A 39 -4.15 -13.04 -10.91
C ILE A 39 -3.45 -12.14 -9.89
N TRP A 40 -3.77 -12.25 -8.61
CA TRP A 40 -3.09 -11.45 -7.58
C TRP A 40 -1.57 -11.67 -7.57
N ASP A 41 -1.14 -12.92 -7.57
CA ASP A 41 0.25 -13.32 -7.41
C ASP A 41 1.14 -12.83 -8.56
N VAL A 42 0.60 -12.74 -9.78
CA VAL A 42 1.30 -12.14 -10.94
C VAL A 42 1.64 -10.66 -10.70
N HIS A 43 0.80 -9.92 -9.97
CA HIS A 43 0.92 -8.47 -9.86
C HIS A 43 1.56 -8.00 -8.56
N TYR A 44 1.52 -8.81 -7.50
CA TYR A 44 1.93 -8.40 -6.16
C TYR A 44 3.43 -8.09 -6.03
N PRO A 45 4.36 -8.88 -6.59
CA PRO A 45 5.79 -8.52 -6.57
C PRO A 45 6.07 -7.17 -7.22
N HIS A 46 5.40 -6.88 -8.35
CA HIS A 46 5.52 -5.61 -9.06
C HIS A 46 4.92 -4.44 -8.30
N TYR A 47 3.84 -4.67 -7.54
CA TYR A 47 3.32 -3.67 -6.61
C TYR A 47 4.36 -3.33 -5.54
N ILE A 48 4.95 -4.33 -4.87
CA ILE A 48 5.96 -4.10 -3.83
C ILE A 48 7.17 -3.37 -4.41
N LYS A 49 7.71 -3.84 -5.54
CA LYS A 49 8.82 -3.17 -6.25
C LYS A 49 8.48 -1.71 -6.55
N SER A 50 7.30 -1.45 -7.10
CA SER A 50 6.85 -0.10 -7.43
C SER A 50 6.77 0.80 -6.18
N ARG A 51 6.40 0.26 -5.01
CA ARG A 51 6.45 1.04 -3.75
C ARG A 51 7.87 1.49 -3.42
N ARG A 52 8.87 0.61 -3.56
CA ARG A 52 10.28 0.95 -3.31
C ARG A 52 10.77 2.04 -4.27
N ASP A 53 10.42 1.92 -5.55
CA ASP A 53 10.75 2.94 -6.55
C ASP A 53 10.10 4.30 -6.16
N CYS A 54 8.85 4.29 -5.67
CA CYS A 54 8.13 5.51 -5.26
C CYS A 54 8.72 6.15 -3.99
N TRP A 55 9.13 5.36 -3.00
CA TRP A 55 9.85 5.83 -1.81
C TRP A 55 11.20 6.45 -2.19
N GLY A 56 11.95 5.80 -3.08
CA GLY A 56 13.18 6.33 -3.66
C GLY A 56 12.96 7.67 -4.37
N ALA A 57 11.89 7.79 -5.16
CA ALA A 57 11.52 9.03 -5.84
C ALA A 57 11.17 10.16 -4.85
N ALA A 58 10.39 9.87 -3.81
CA ALA A 58 10.06 10.85 -2.76
C ALA A 58 11.32 11.37 -2.06
N ALA A 59 12.31 10.51 -1.84
CA ALA A 59 13.57 10.89 -1.20
C ALA A 59 14.43 11.84 -2.05
N VAL A 60 14.27 11.89 -3.39
CA VAL A 60 15.12 12.71 -4.28
C VAL A 60 15.08 14.19 -3.87
N LYS A 61 13.88 14.75 -3.72
CA LYS A 61 13.65 16.18 -3.44
C LYS A 61 13.54 16.52 -1.95
N ALA A 62 13.60 15.52 -1.08
CA ALA A 62 13.29 15.67 0.34
C ALA A 62 14.42 16.38 1.13
N PRO A 63 14.09 17.10 2.21
CA PRO A 63 15.07 17.53 3.22
C PRO A 63 15.81 16.36 3.87
N LEU A 64 16.96 16.62 4.50
CA LEU A 64 17.82 15.55 5.04
C LEU A 64 17.18 14.74 6.17
N ASP A 65 16.39 15.37 7.05
CA ASP A 65 15.66 14.65 8.11
C ASP A 65 14.63 13.69 7.52
N VAL A 66 13.94 14.12 6.46
CA VAL A 66 12.97 13.29 5.73
C VAL A 66 13.66 12.14 4.99
N LYS A 67 14.80 12.38 4.32
CA LYS A 67 15.59 11.32 3.67
C LYS A 67 16.02 10.24 4.67
N ARG A 68 16.44 10.64 5.88
CA ARG A 68 16.81 9.69 6.94
C ARG A 68 15.62 8.85 7.40
N ALA A 69 14.44 9.47 7.57
CA ALA A 69 13.22 8.73 7.91
C ALA A 69 12.82 7.72 6.83
N ILE A 70 12.88 8.13 5.55
CA ILE A 70 12.65 7.22 4.41
C ILE A 70 13.67 6.09 4.41
N TRP A 71 14.96 6.37 4.64
CA TRP A 71 15.97 5.32 4.70
C TRP A 71 15.75 4.34 5.85
N GLU A 72 15.28 4.81 7.01
CA GLU A 72 14.96 3.92 8.11
C GLU A 72 13.83 2.96 7.75
N HIS A 73 12.79 3.47 7.07
CA HIS A 73 11.72 2.66 6.52
C HIS A 73 12.23 1.65 5.48
N GLU A 74 13.04 2.12 4.52
CA GLU A 74 13.54 1.28 3.43
C GLU A 74 14.51 0.17 3.90
N LYS A 75 15.10 0.28 5.10
CA LYS A 75 15.94 -0.81 5.65
C LYS A 75 15.15 -2.09 5.87
N ASP A 76 13.98 -2.00 6.49
CA ASP A 76 13.12 -3.17 6.72
C ASP A 76 12.73 -3.81 5.38
N GLU A 77 12.45 -2.94 4.40
CA GLU A 77 11.79 -3.31 3.17
C GLU A 77 12.74 -3.85 2.10
N LEU A 78 13.94 -3.26 1.98
CA LEU A 78 14.94 -3.62 0.97
C LEU A 78 16.10 -4.45 1.51
N ILE A 79 16.43 -4.33 2.81
CA ILE A 79 17.63 -4.96 3.38
C ILE A 79 17.23 -6.15 4.23
N TYR A 80 16.55 -5.90 5.34
CA TYR A 80 16.23 -6.93 6.31
C TYR A 80 15.22 -6.44 7.34
N ASP A 81 14.07 -7.10 7.41
CA ASP A 81 13.14 -6.99 8.53
C ASP A 81 13.36 -8.14 9.50
N ALA A 82 13.75 -7.83 10.74
CA ALA A 82 14.00 -8.82 11.78
C ALA A 82 12.75 -9.67 12.13
N ARG A 83 11.54 -9.14 11.89
CA ARG A 83 10.27 -9.86 12.08
C ARG A 83 10.07 -10.93 11.02
N MET A 84 10.60 -10.72 9.81
CA MET A 84 10.51 -11.65 8.69
C MET A 84 11.74 -12.55 8.54
N GLY A 85 12.89 -12.12 9.04
CA GLY A 85 14.17 -12.75 8.75
C GLY A 85 14.64 -12.55 7.30
N SER A 86 14.07 -11.59 6.57
CA SER A 86 14.35 -11.29 5.15
C SER A 86 13.86 -9.89 4.79
N ALA A 87 14.22 -9.41 3.59
CA ALA A 87 13.59 -8.24 2.99
C ALA A 87 12.14 -8.56 2.57
N HIS A 88 11.31 -7.52 2.42
CA HIS A 88 9.90 -7.67 2.08
C HIS A 88 9.67 -8.16 0.65
N LEU A 89 10.66 -7.93 -0.23
CA LEU A 89 10.77 -8.49 -1.56
C LEU A 89 12.22 -8.87 -1.84
N THR A 90 12.46 -10.10 -2.28
CA THR A 90 13.81 -10.62 -2.56
C THR A 90 14.10 -10.69 -4.06
N ASP A 91 15.39 -10.71 -4.41
CA ASP A 91 15.82 -10.92 -5.81
C ASP A 91 15.30 -12.23 -6.39
N GLN A 92 15.18 -13.28 -5.58
CA GLN A 92 14.61 -14.55 -6.01
C GLN A 92 13.13 -14.41 -6.38
N GLN A 93 12.34 -13.76 -5.52
CA GLN A 93 10.91 -13.51 -5.80
C GLN A 93 10.74 -12.65 -7.06
N MET A 94 11.63 -11.69 -7.31
CA MET A 94 11.61 -10.91 -8.55
C MET A 94 12.06 -11.69 -9.78
N ALA A 95 13.02 -12.61 -9.64
CA ALA A 95 13.42 -13.49 -10.73
C ALA A 95 12.32 -14.49 -11.12
N GLU A 96 11.49 -14.89 -10.15
CA GLU A 96 10.32 -15.76 -10.34
C GLU A 96 9.06 -14.98 -10.78
N ALA A 97 9.04 -13.67 -10.59
CA ALA A 97 7.90 -12.83 -10.96
C ALA A 97 7.67 -12.81 -12.48
N ALA A 98 6.40 -12.73 -12.86
CA ALA A 98 6.02 -12.60 -14.27
C ALA A 98 6.63 -11.34 -14.89
N ALA A 99 6.94 -11.37 -16.18
CA ALA A 99 7.38 -10.16 -16.89
C ALA A 99 6.33 -9.04 -16.79
N GLU A 100 6.76 -7.78 -16.69
CA GLU A 100 5.85 -6.62 -16.59
C GLU A 100 4.85 -6.53 -17.74
N SER A 101 5.18 -7.09 -18.91
CA SER A 101 4.29 -7.19 -20.08
C SER A 101 3.02 -8.01 -19.81
N ASN A 102 3.04 -8.87 -18.80
CA ASN A 102 1.92 -9.73 -18.42
C ASN A 102 1.01 -9.07 -17.38
N LEU A 103 1.36 -7.89 -16.88
CA LEU A 103 0.52 -7.15 -15.95
C LEU A 103 -0.71 -6.59 -16.68
N LEU A 104 -1.86 -6.65 -16.01
CA LEU A 104 -3.10 -6.04 -16.46
C LEU A 104 -2.87 -4.56 -16.81
N PRO A 105 -3.41 -4.05 -17.93
CA PRO A 105 -3.23 -2.66 -18.32
C PRO A 105 -3.61 -1.65 -17.22
N GLY A 106 -4.70 -1.90 -16.50
CA GLY A 106 -5.12 -1.07 -15.36
C GLY A 106 -4.13 -1.09 -14.19
N VAL A 107 -3.49 -2.22 -13.94
CA VAL A 107 -2.43 -2.32 -12.92
C VAL A 107 -1.20 -1.53 -13.37
N ARG A 108 -0.72 -1.72 -14.61
CA ARG A 108 0.42 -0.96 -15.15
C ARG A 108 0.17 0.55 -15.08
N ALA A 109 -1.02 0.99 -15.47
CA ALA A 109 -1.42 2.38 -15.40
C ALA A 109 -1.37 2.93 -13.96
N ALA A 110 -1.85 2.16 -12.97
CA ALA A 110 -1.79 2.56 -11.57
C ALA A 110 -0.35 2.65 -11.03
N LEU A 111 0.51 1.68 -11.35
CA LEU A 111 1.93 1.73 -10.96
C LEU A 111 2.64 2.96 -11.56
N MET A 112 2.36 3.27 -12.84
CA MET A 112 2.87 4.48 -13.49
C MET A 112 2.33 5.76 -12.85
N ALA A 113 1.05 5.78 -12.45
CA ALA A 113 0.45 6.93 -11.80
C ALA A 113 1.08 7.22 -10.43
N TRP A 114 1.32 6.20 -9.59
CA TRP A 114 2.04 6.39 -8.33
C TRP A 114 3.48 6.90 -8.55
N MET A 115 4.17 6.36 -9.55
CA MET A 115 5.51 6.83 -9.92
C MET A 115 5.48 8.30 -10.35
N TYR A 116 4.52 8.68 -11.19
CA TYR A 116 4.32 10.06 -11.62
C TYR A 116 4.08 10.99 -10.41
N LEU A 117 3.16 10.62 -9.52
CA LEU A 117 2.88 11.40 -8.31
C LEU A 117 4.14 11.56 -7.44
N SER A 118 4.90 10.48 -7.24
CA SER A 118 6.10 10.50 -6.39
C SER A 118 7.27 11.28 -6.99
N THR A 119 7.39 11.31 -8.32
CA THR A 119 8.50 11.99 -9.03
C THR A 119 8.21 13.45 -9.34
N THR A 120 6.95 13.82 -9.57
CA THR A 120 6.59 15.17 -10.03
C THR A 120 6.17 16.10 -8.89
N SER A 121 5.57 15.58 -7.83
CA SER A 121 5.09 16.39 -6.70
C SER A 121 6.24 17.02 -5.88
N PRO A 122 5.95 18.07 -5.09
CA PRO A 122 6.80 18.51 -3.99
C PRO A 122 7.06 17.37 -2.98
N TRP A 123 8.18 17.44 -2.25
CA TRP A 123 8.64 16.31 -1.43
C TRP A 123 7.62 15.86 -0.37
N ILE A 124 6.86 16.77 0.25
CA ILE A 124 5.90 16.41 1.32
C ILE A 124 4.65 15.75 0.75
N GLU A 125 4.26 16.15 -0.45
CA GLU A 125 3.18 15.54 -1.23
C GLU A 125 3.61 14.14 -1.69
N ALA A 126 4.82 14.00 -2.23
CA ALA A 126 5.40 12.72 -2.61
C ALA A 126 5.58 11.77 -1.40
N LEU A 127 6.01 12.29 -0.25
CA LEU A 127 6.04 11.53 1.00
C LEU A 127 4.65 11.02 1.35
N THR A 128 3.63 11.89 1.26
CA THR A 128 2.25 11.53 1.59
C THR A 128 1.67 10.49 0.64
N VAL A 129 1.98 10.57 -0.66
CA VAL A 129 1.59 9.57 -1.66
C VAL A 129 2.06 8.17 -1.27
N ASN A 130 3.24 8.09 -0.66
CA ASN A 130 3.80 6.83 -0.18
C ASN A 130 3.21 6.43 1.17
N HIS A 131 3.34 7.31 2.16
CA HIS A 131 2.93 7.09 3.54
C HIS A 131 1.45 6.72 3.72
N ILE A 132 0.53 7.26 2.91
CA ILE A 132 -0.90 6.96 3.05
C ILE A 132 -1.20 5.47 2.81
N THR A 133 -0.35 4.74 2.07
CA THR A 133 -0.53 3.30 1.89
C THR A 133 -0.18 2.48 3.14
N GLU A 134 0.75 2.98 3.96
CA GLU A 134 1.06 2.39 5.27
C GLU A 134 -0.06 2.73 6.27
N ARG A 135 -0.52 4.00 6.26
CA ARG A 135 -1.58 4.45 7.16
C ARG A 135 -2.91 3.72 6.96
N LYS A 136 -3.27 3.34 5.73
CA LYS A 136 -4.46 2.52 5.47
C LYS A 136 -4.32 1.06 5.91
N ASN A 137 -3.12 0.62 6.29
CA ASN A 137 -2.89 -0.69 6.84
C ASN A 137 -2.79 -0.70 8.37
N ASN A 138 -2.53 0.45 8.99
CA ASN A 138 -2.41 0.57 10.44
C ASN A 138 -3.73 0.14 11.15
N PRO A 139 -3.72 -0.97 11.90
CA PRO A 139 -4.91 -1.51 12.57
C PRO A 139 -5.38 -0.67 13.76
N ALA A 140 -4.52 0.17 14.34
CA ALA A 140 -4.90 1.13 15.39
C ALA A 140 -5.77 2.28 14.83
N ILE A 141 -5.66 2.57 13.53
CA ILE A 141 -6.39 3.64 12.85
C ILE A 141 -7.63 3.11 12.11
N VAL A 142 -7.46 2.02 11.36
CA VAL A 142 -8.50 1.51 10.45
C VAL A 142 -9.42 0.54 11.18
N LYS A 143 -10.68 0.94 11.35
CA LYS A 143 -11.71 0.13 12.00
C LYS A 143 -11.91 -1.19 11.25
N GLY A 144 -11.84 -2.30 11.99
CA GLY A 144 -11.96 -3.66 11.42
C GLY A 144 -10.69 -4.15 10.71
N GLY A 145 -9.56 -3.47 10.89
CA GLY A 145 -8.25 -3.87 10.36
C GLY A 145 -7.91 -3.25 9.00
N GLY A 146 -6.61 -3.12 8.75
CA GLY A 146 -6.04 -2.64 7.49
C GLY A 146 -6.26 -3.58 6.30
N PHE A 147 -5.74 -3.21 5.12
CA PHE A 147 -5.93 -3.99 3.90
C PHE A 147 -5.36 -5.40 4.04
N THR A 148 -4.12 -5.53 4.52
CA THR A 148 -3.43 -6.82 4.67
C THR A 148 -4.23 -7.80 5.54
N ALA A 149 -4.71 -7.34 6.70
CA ALA A 149 -5.53 -8.17 7.58
C ALA A 149 -6.83 -8.61 6.92
N ARG A 150 -7.54 -7.70 6.25
CA ARG A 150 -8.79 -8.03 5.54
C ARG A 150 -8.55 -9.04 4.42
N PHE A 151 -7.46 -8.91 3.68
CA PHE A 151 -7.13 -9.84 2.60
C PHE A 151 -6.70 -11.22 3.13
N ALA A 152 -5.96 -11.26 4.25
CA ALA A 152 -5.62 -12.50 4.95
C ALA A 152 -6.87 -13.26 5.41
N TYR A 153 -7.81 -12.57 6.08
CA TYR A 153 -9.08 -13.18 6.48
C TYR A 153 -9.90 -13.66 5.28
N LYS A 154 -9.92 -12.90 4.19
CA LYS A 154 -10.57 -13.33 2.94
C LYS A 154 -9.96 -14.60 2.40
N ARG A 155 -8.64 -14.72 2.36
CA ARG A 155 -7.94 -15.91 1.88
C ARG A 155 -8.32 -17.15 2.69
N VAL A 156 -8.31 -17.04 4.02
CA VAL A 156 -8.73 -18.11 4.91
C VAL A 156 -10.22 -18.47 4.72
N ALA A 157 -11.09 -17.46 4.60
CA ALA A 157 -12.53 -17.69 4.42
C ALA A 157 -12.87 -18.34 3.07
N ASP A 158 -12.18 -17.96 1.99
CA ASP A 158 -12.51 -18.40 0.64
C ASP A 158 -11.78 -19.70 0.22
N GLN A 159 -10.57 -19.94 0.75
CA GLN A 159 -9.70 -21.08 0.38
C GLN A 159 -9.47 -22.07 1.53
N GLY A 160 -9.88 -21.76 2.75
CA GLY A 160 -9.59 -22.54 3.95
C GLY A 160 -8.19 -22.27 4.52
N GLY A 161 -7.79 -23.07 5.51
CA GLY A 161 -6.51 -22.92 6.23
C GLY A 161 -6.64 -22.06 7.50
N THR A 162 -5.51 -21.51 7.97
CA THR A 162 -5.45 -20.63 9.15
C THR A 162 -4.52 -19.44 8.89
N ILE A 163 -4.65 -18.38 9.68
CA ILE A 163 -3.79 -17.18 9.58
C ILE A 163 -2.32 -17.54 9.85
N GLU A 164 -2.06 -18.45 10.78
CA GLU A 164 -0.70 -18.92 11.12
C GLU A 164 -0.02 -19.61 9.93
N GLY A 165 -0.81 -20.27 9.09
CA GLY A 165 -0.37 -20.95 7.87
C GLY A 165 -0.10 -20.02 6.68
N LEU A 166 -0.43 -18.74 6.77
CA LEU A 166 -0.09 -17.76 5.74
C LEU A 166 1.42 -17.47 5.71
N ASP A 167 1.88 -16.91 4.60
CA ASP A 167 3.27 -16.52 4.41
C ASP A 167 3.71 -15.47 5.44
N ILE A 168 5.02 -15.42 5.71
CA ILE A 168 5.57 -14.56 6.75
C ILE A 168 5.40 -13.08 6.43
N ASN A 169 5.44 -12.68 5.16
CA ASN A 169 5.26 -11.28 4.74
C ASN A 169 3.85 -10.80 5.10
N THR A 170 2.80 -11.57 4.75
CA THR A 170 1.41 -11.28 5.13
C THR A 170 1.26 -11.14 6.65
N LYS A 171 1.83 -12.08 7.42
CA LYS A 171 1.72 -12.05 8.89
C LYS A 171 2.41 -10.85 9.52
N VAL A 172 3.57 -10.45 9.00
CA VAL A 172 4.30 -9.28 9.50
C VAL A 172 3.54 -7.99 9.18
N HIS A 173 3.07 -7.79 7.94
CA HIS A 173 2.30 -6.60 7.58
C HIS A 173 0.92 -6.50 8.25
N MET A 174 0.41 -7.56 8.87
CA MET A 174 -0.78 -7.44 9.73
C MET A 174 -0.51 -6.67 11.02
N VAL A 175 0.76 -6.47 11.40
CA VAL A 175 1.17 -5.85 12.67
C VAL A 175 2.17 -4.70 12.45
N ALA A 176 3.17 -4.89 11.59
CA ALA A 176 4.27 -3.97 11.32
C ALA A 176 3.85 -2.58 10.83
N ASP A 177 2.71 -2.50 10.15
CA ASP A 177 2.25 -1.29 9.49
C ASP A 177 1.82 -0.19 10.48
N GLU A 178 1.71 -0.50 11.79
CA GLU A 178 1.60 0.51 12.85
C GLU A 178 2.90 1.35 12.96
N ASP A 179 4.05 0.68 13.09
CA ASP A 179 5.36 1.35 13.22
C ASP A 179 5.69 2.16 11.95
N HIS A 180 5.47 1.57 10.77
CA HIS A 180 5.71 2.23 9.48
C HIS A 180 4.77 3.41 9.23
N SER A 181 3.52 3.32 9.71
CA SER A 181 2.60 4.46 9.71
C SER A 181 3.09 5.59 10.63
N ASP A 182 3.54 5.27 11.84
CA ASP A 182 3.67 6.28 12.88
C ASP A 182 5.06 6.94 12.89
N MET A 183 6.07 6.29 12.30
CA MET A 183 7.43 6.83 12.21
C MET A 183 7.54 8.19 11.48
N PHE A 184 6.56 8.51 10.62
CA PHE A 184 6.53 9.77 9.87
C PHE A 184 5.75 10.89 10.59
N GLU A 185 5.04 10.62 11.69
CA GLU A 185 4.30 11.66 12.43
C GLU A 185 5.21 12.83 12.87
N PRO A 186 6.44 12.61 13.38
CA PRO A 186 7.34 13.72 13.73
C PRO A 186 7.81 14.56 12.53
N ILE A 187 7.83 13.99 11.33
CA ILE A 187 8.14 14.73 10.09
C ILE A 187 6.97 15.66 9.76
N TYR A 188 5.74 15.14 9.75
CA TYR A 188 4.57 15.97 9.47
C TYR A 188 4.35 17.05 10.53
N ASP A 189 4.58 16.74 11.81
CA ASP A 189 4.47 17.72 12.90
C ASP A 189 5.41 18.91 12.68
N ARG A 190 6.64 18.65 12.23
CA ARG A 190 7.64 19.68 11.96
C ARG A 190 7.32 20.53 10.72
N HIS A 191 6.83 19.90 9.66
CA HIS A 191 6.78 20.52 8.33
C HIS A 191 5.41 21.05 7.91
N ILE A 192 4.31 20.54 8.48
CA ILE A 192 2.96 21.06 8.21
C ILE A 192 2.67 22.26 9.11
N THR A 193 3.18 23.43 8.72
CA THR A 193 3.12 24.66 9.53
C THR A 193 2.16 25.72 9.00
N ASP A 194 1.60 25.49 7.81
CA ASP A 194 0.69 26.41 7.13
C ASP A 194 -0.43 25.65 6.41
N GLU A 195 -1.56 26.34 6.19
CA GLU A 195 -2.77 25.73 5.62
C GLU A 195 -2.56 25.25 4.19
N ARG A 196 -1.72 25.91 3.39
CA ARG A 196 -1.45 25.48 2.01
C ARG A 196 -0.76 24.11 2.00
N THR A 197 0.23 23.92 2.86
CA THR A 197 0.93 22.64 3.04
C THR A 197 -0.01 21.56 3.60
N ALA A 198 -0.84 21.90 4.60
CA ALA A 198 -1.84 20.99 5.16
C ALA A 198 -2.82 20.47 4.09
N GLN A 199 -3.35 21.38 3.26
CA GLN A 199 -4.27 21.03 2.18
C GLN A 199 -3.59 20.24 1.07
N ALA A 200 -2.30 20.51 0.79
CA ALA A 200 -1.52 19.73 -0.17
C ALA A 200 -1.38 18.27 0.27
N VAL A 201 -1.00 18.03 1.54
CA VAL A 201 -0.91 16.68 2.12
C VAL A 201 -2.24 15.93 2.00
N ILE A 202 -3.36 16.56 2.39
CA ILE A 202 -4.69 15.91 2.29
C ILE A 202 -5.03 15.55 0.84
N ARG A 203 -4.77 16.45 -0.13
CA ARG A 203 -5.01 16.17 -1.55
C ARG A 203 -4.14 15.02 -2.06
N SER A 204 -2.84 15.02 -1.75
CA SER A 204 -1.92 13.96 -2.18
C SER A 204 -2.29 12.59 -1.61
N ALA A 205 -2.81 12.55 -0.38
CA ALA A 205 -3.37 11.34 0.20
C ALA A 205 -4.58 10.83 -0.60
N LEU A 206 -5.52 11.73 -0.94
CA LEU A 206 -6.70 11.39 -1.76
C LEU A 206 -6.30 10.91 -3.16
N ASP A 207 -5.33 11.54 -3.80
CA ASP A 207 -4.82 11.16 -5.12
C ASP A 207 -4.20 9.77 -5.10
N SER A 208 -3.32 9.49 -4.12
CA SER A 208 -2.71 8.16 -3.98
C SER A 208 -3.75 7.07 -3.66
N LEU A 209 -4.75 7.39 -2.83
CA LEU A 209 -5.86 6.47 -2.56
C LEU A 209 -6.76 6.28 -3.80
N ALA A 210 -6.91 7.27 -4.67
CA ALA A 210 -7.62 7.09 -5.94
C ALA A 210 -6.88 6.12 -6.86
N VAL A 211 -5.56 6.22 -6.95
CA VAL A 211 -4.72 5.26 -7.67
C VAL A 211 -4.82 3.86 -7.06
N ASP A 212 -4.84 3.77 -5.73
CA ASP A 212 -5.05 2.50 -5.02
C ASP A 212 -6.39 1.86 -5.39
N ARG A 213 -7.49 2.62 -5.40
CA ARG A 213 -8.79 2.10 -5.83
C ARG A 213 -8.77 1.59 -7.25
N ALA A 214 -8.13 2.32 -8.17
CA ALA A 214 -7.99 1.89 -9.57
C ALA A 214 -7.21 0.58 -9.69
N TYR A 215 -6.08 0.46 -8.97
CA TYR A 215 -5.29 -0.78 -8.91
C TYR A 215 -6.14 -1.96 -8.39
N ARG A 216 -6.84 -1.78 -7.26
CA ARG A 216 -7.65 -2.82 -6.63
C ARG A 216 -8.86 -3.21 -7.50
N SER A 217 -9.51 -2.25 -8.15
CA SER A 217 -10.63 -2.51 -9.07
C SER A 217 -10.20 -3.26 -10.33
N ALA A 218 -9.03 -2.95 -10.89
CA ALA A 218 -8.50 -3.68 -12.03
C ALA A 218 -8.30 -5.17 -11.72
N LEU A 219 -7.72 -5.48 -10.56
CA LEU A 219 -7.59 -6.86 -10.08
C LEU A 219 -8.95 -7.51 -9.84
N ALA A 220 -9.85 -6.83 -9.12
CA ALA A 220 -11.18 -7.35 -8.81
C ALA A 220 -11.99 -7.68 -10.08
N THR A 221 -11.91 -6.81 -11.08
CA THR A 221 -12.60 -6.99 -12.36
C THR A 221 -12.05 -8.18 -13.13
N ALA A 222 -10.72 -8.33 -13.21
CA ALA A 222 -10.10 -9.48 -13.86
C ALA A 222 -10.44 -10.80 -13.13
N MET A 223 -10.41 -10.81 -11.79
CA MET A 223 -10.83 -11.98 -11.01
C MET A 223 -12.30 -12.35 -11.25
N ALA A 224 -13.18 -11.36 -11.34
CA ALA A 224 -14.61 -11.58 -11.58
C ALA A 224 -14.93 -12.16 -12.97
N GLN A 225 -14.04 -11.99 -13.95
CA GLN A 225 -14.20 -12.54 -15.30
C GLN A 225 -13.82 -14.03 -15.39
N ILE A 226 -13.17 -14.59 -14.37
CA ILE A 226 -12.88 -16.03 -14.32
C ILE A 226 -14.15 -16.76 -13.90
N GLU A 227 -14.70 -17.58 -14.80
CA GLU A 227 -15.86 -18.43 -14.56
C GLU A 227 -15.65 -19.37 -13.37
N GLU A 228 -16.69 -19.58 -12.55
CA GLU A 228 -16.60 -20.42 -11.35
C GLU A 228 -16.25 -21.89 -11.65
N SER A 229 -16.62 -22.41 -12.82
CA SER A 229 -16.29 -23.77 -13.26
C SER A 229 -14.84 -23.97 -13.66
N ALA A 230 -14.13 -22.89 -14.01
CA ALA A 230 -12.68 -22.91 -14.25
C ALA A 230 -11.87 -22.63 -12.96
N ALA A 231 -12.56 -22.50 -11.82
CA ALA A 231 -12.03 -21.98 -10.58
C ALA A 231 -12.10 -22.97 -9.40
N ALA A 232 -12.50 -24.23 -9.66
CA ALA A 232 -12.56 -25.34 -8.70
C ALA A 232 -11.38 -26.30 -8.86
#